data_AF-A0A098C0Z9-F1
#
_entry.id   AF-A0A098C0Z9-F1
#
_cell.length_a   1.000
_cell.length_b   1.000
_cell.length_c   1.000
_cell.angle_alpha   90.00
_cell.angle_beta   90.00
_cell.angle_gamma   90.00
#
_symmetry.space_group_name_H-M   'P 1'
#
loop_
_entity.id
_entity.type
_entity.pdbx_description
1 polymer ?
#
loop_
_entity_poly.entity_id
_entity_poly.type
_entity_poly.pdbx_seq_one_letter_code
_entity_poly.pdbx_strand_id
1 'polypeptide(L)'
;MKSDIQIARETRLKRIKDVAEGIGIPRDEVINFGRHMAKIPVELINMEKVDQSNLILVTAITPTKAGVGKTTVSIGLALGLNKIGKNAIVALREPSLGPVFGMKGGAAGGGYAQVLPMENINLHFTGDFHAVTTAHNTIAALLENYNFRVQGTGDALKQILWKRVLDVNDRSLRYIVTGLGPGNGIPQEAGFDITAASELMAILCLSEDEDDLRRRIENILLGYKQNGEPFTVKDLGVAGAITVLMKDAIHPNLVQTTENTPAFIHGGPFANIAHGCNSVIATKMAMTFGDYVITEAGFGADLGAEKFFNIKCRKSGLRPKLSVIVVTAQGLKMHGGTPEKDIKAPDLNGLQKGLGNLEKHLSNLASFGQSVVVAFNKYAFDTEEEIDAVRKFCEDRGVSFAVNEAFTKGGDGAIELAEKVVEAIEKRPSGELKFTYSDKDDIETKINKIAKHIYGAQDVVLSETAIKKLKMIQNTNLEKMPVCIAKTQYSFSADPNWYGVAKDFRLKINDLVINQGSEFIVAIAGQMMRMPGLPADPQAKRIDIVNGEIEGLS
;
A
#
# COMPACT_ATOMS: atom_id res chain seq x y z
N MET A 1 11.74 -27.41 5.36
CA MET A 1 11.13 -26.67 4.24
C MET A 1 12.24 -25.89 3.56
N LYS A 2 12.24 -25.78 2.23
CA LYS A 2 13.21 -24.94 1.52
C LYS A 2 13.01 -23.47 1.92
N SER A 3 14.08 -22.68 1.90
CA SER A 3 13.94 -21.23 2.10
C SER A 3 13.26 -20.58 0.89
N ASP A 4 12.71 -19.38 1.07
CA ASP A 4 12.01 -18.65 0.01
C ASP A 4 12.91 -18.44 -1.22
N ILE A 5 14.18 -18.08 -1.00
CA ILE A 5 15.17 -17.91 -2.07
C ILE A 5 15.50 -19.23 -2.79
N GLN A 6 15.55 -20.36 -2.08
CA GLN A 6 15.77 -21.66 -2.71
C GLN A 6 14.60 -22.01 -3.64
N ILE A 7 13.37 -21.81 -3.19
CA ILE A 7 12.17 -22.01 -4.01
C ILE A 7 12.20 -21.09 -5.25
N ALA A 8 12.54 -19.82 -5.05
CA ALA A 8 12.65 -18.84 -6.13
C ALA A 8 13.66 -19.26 -7.22
N ARG A 9 14.84 -19.74 -6.82
CA ARG A 9 15.90 -20.16 -7.76
C ARG A 9 15.60 -21.45 -8.51
N GLU A 10 14.94 -22.40 -7.85
CA GLU A 10 14.56 -23.67 -8.48
C GLU A 10 13.36 -23.53 -9.43
N THR A 11 12.60 -22.45 -9.31
CA THR A 11 11.43 -22.20 -10.15
C THR A 11 11.84 -21.91 -11.59
N ARG A 12 11.29 -22.68 -12.53
CA ARG A 12 11.48 -22.46 -13.97
C ARG A 12 10.52 -21.39 -14.49
N LEU A 13 11.01 -20.16 -14.62
CA LEU A 13 10.24 -19.03 -15.13
C LEU A 13 10.05 -19.10 -16.65
N LYS A 14 8.84 -18.81 -17.13
CA LYS A 14 8.58 -18.55 -18.56
C LYS A 14 9.22 -17.23 -18.99
N ARG A 15 9.46 -17.06 -20.30
CA ARG A 15 9.81 -15.73 -20.82
C ARG A 15 8.60 -14.82 -20.65
N ILE A 16 8.83 -13.57 -20.30
CA ILE A 16 7.73 -12.67 -19.94
C ILE A 16 6.76 -12.42 -21.10
N LYS A 17 7.25 -12.43 -22.34
CA LYS A 17 6.42 -12.34 -23.54
C LYS A 17 5.45 -13.51 -23.69
N ASP A 18 5.85 -14.72 -23.28
CA ASP A 18 5.00 -15.90 -23.34
C ASP A 18 3.94 -15.86 -22.21
N VAL A 19 4.25 -15.26 -21.05
CA VAL A 19 3.28 -14.97 -19.99
C VAL A 19 2.26 -13.93 -20.47
N ALA A 20 2.73 -12.85 -21.10
CA ALA A 20 1.90 -11.77 -21.63
C ALA A 20 0.93 -12.30 -22.72
N GLU A 21 1.44 -13.04 -23.69
CA GLU A 21 0.64 -13.65 -24.77
C GLU A 21 -0.41 -14.62 -24.22
N GLY A 22 -0.09 -15.35 -23.14
CA GLY A 22 -1.01 -16.28 -22.48
C GLY A 22 -2.28 -15.65 -21.88
N ILE A 23 -2.27 -14.34 -21.63
CA ILE A 23 -3.45 -13.56 -21.19
C ILE A 23 -3.94 -12.57 -22.25
N GLY A 24 -3.42 -12.66 -23.48
CA GLY A 24 -3.86 -11.84 -24.61
C GLY A 24 -3.22 -10.46 -24.69
N ILE A 25 -2.11 -10.20 -24.00
CA ILE A 25 -1.31 -8.99 -24.22
C ILE A 25 -0.51 -9.17 -25.53
N PRO A 26 -0.60 -8.24 -26.49
CA PRO A 26 0.14 -8.33 -27.75
C PRO A 26 1.66 -8.34 -27.51
N ARG A 27 2.34 -9.31 -28.12
CA ARG A 27 3.78 -9.57 -27.91
C ARG A 27 4.69 -8.38 -28.26
N ASP A 28 4.28 -7.54 -29.21
CA ASP A 28 5.02 -6.38 -29.69
C ASP A 28 4.90 -5.16 -28.77
N GLU A 29 3.84 -5.10 -27.95
CA GLU A 29 3.64 -4.05 -26.95
C GLU A 29 4.44 -4.30 -25.67
N VAL A 30 5.00 -5.51 -25.49
CA VAL A 30 5.75 -5.89 -24.29
C VAL A 30 7.15 -5.26 -24.31
N ILE A 31 7.39 -4.30 -23.42
CA ILE A 31 8.69 -3.62 -23.25
C ILE A 31 9.55 -4.40 -22.26
N ASN A 32 10.48 -5.22 -22.76
CA ASN A 32 11.28 -6.12 -21.93
C ASN A 32 12.28 -5.41 -21.00
N PHE A 33 12.31 -5.85 -19.74
CA PHE A 33 13.38 -5.63 -18.78
C PHE A 33 14.04 -6.98 -18.47
N GLY A 34 15.02 -7.33 -19.30
CA GLY A 34 15.58 -8.68 -19.30
C GLY A 34 14.59 -9.72 -19.83
N ARG A 35 14.68 -10.95 -19.31
CA ARG A 35 13.94 -12.11 -19.86
C ARG A 35 12.59 -12.36 -19.19
N HIS A 36 12.44 -11.96 -17.94
CA HIS A 36 11.34 -12.38 -17.05
C HIS A 36 10.54 -11.21 -16.47
N MET A 37 10.80 -9.98 -16.90
CA MET A 37 10.08 -8.77 -16.48
C MET A 37 9.84 -7.88 -17.69
N ALA A 38 8.75 -7.12 -17.68
CA ALA A 38 8.45 -6.15 -18.72
C ALA A 38 7.60 -5.00 -18.19
N LYS A 39 7.60 -3.87 -18.89
CA LYS A 39 6.59 -2.82 -18.76
C LYS A 39 5.52 -3.01 -19.82
N ILE A 40 4.27 -2.75 -19.44
CA ILE A 40 3.10 -2.83 -20.33
C ILE A 40 2.55 -1.42 -20.54
N PRO A 41 2.42 -0.95 -21.80
CA PRO A 41 1.90 0.40 -22.11
C PRO A 41 0.52 0.65 -21.49
N VAL A 42 0.30 1.85 -20.95
CA VAL A 42 -0.95 2.20 -20.22
C VAL A 42 -2.15 2.26 -21.16
N GLU A 43 -1.89 2.51 -22.43
CA GLU A 43 -2.81 2.63 -23.55
C GLU A 43 -3.56 1.32 -23.83
N LEU A 44 -3.05 0.18 -23.34
CA LEU A 44 -3.71 -1.12 -23.50
C LEU A 44 -4.89 -1.32 -22.54
N ILE A 45 -5.12 -0.43 -21.57
CA ILE A 45 -6.27 -0.53 -20.65
C ILE A 45 -7.58 -0.43 -21.43
N ASN A 46 -8.46 -1.41 -21.22
CA ASN A 46 -9.80 -1.43 -21.82
C ASN A 46 -10.86 -1.34 -20.73
N MET A 47 -11.55 -0.19 -20.65
CA MET A 47 -12.54 0.08 -19.61
C MET A 47 -13.77 -0.84 -19.66
N GLU A 48 -14.17 -1.33 -20.84
CA GLU A 48 -15.28 -2.29 -20.96
C GLU A 48 -14.95 -3.61 -20.26
N LYS A 49 -13.71 -4.11 -20.44
CA LYS A 49 -13.24 -5.31 -19.74
C LYS A 49 -13.04 -5.06 -18.25
N VAL A 50 -12.55 -3.88 -17.88
CA VAL A 50 -12.43 -3.47 -16.48
C VAL A 50 -13.78 -3.61 -15.76
N ASP A 51 -14.85 -3.10 -16.35
CA ASP A 51 -16.20 -3.14 -15.74
C ASP A 51 -16.78 -4.56 -15.63
N GLN A 52 -16.35 -5.49 -16.50
CA GLN A 52 -16.79 -6.89 -16.49
C GLN A 52 -16.05 -7.75 -15.45
N SER A 53 -14.78 -7.44 -15.19
CA SER A 53 -13.89 -8.23 -14.32
C SER A 53 -14.39 -8.36 -12.86
N ASN A 54 -13.89 -9.37 -12.16
CA ASN A 54 -14.16 -9.59 -10.74
C ASN A 54 -12.99 -9.10 -9.89
N LEU A 55 -13.04 -7.84 -9.46
CA LEU A 55 -12.05 -7.26 -8.56
C LEU A 55 -12.23 -7.77 -7.13
N ILE A 56 -11.15 -8.29 -6.55
CA ILE A 56 -11.08 -8.84 -5.18
C ILE A 56 -10.05 -8.04 -4.39
N LEU A 57 -10.47 -7.48 -3.26
CA LEU A 57 -9.56 -6.84 -2.31
C LEU A 57 -9.12 -7.85 -1.24
N VAL A 58 -7.82 -8.06 -1.09
CA VAL A 58 -7.25 -8.79 0.04
C VAL A 58 -6.78 -7.80 1.10
N THR A 59 -7.29 -7.98 2.32
CA THR A 59 -6.90 -7.25 3.52
C THR A 59 -6.61 -8.24 4.65
N ALA A 60 -6.32 -7.74 5.85
CA ALA A 60 -6.02 -8.57 7.00
C ALA A 60 -6.67 -8.01 8.26
N ILE A 61 -6.67 -8.82 9.33
CA ILE A 61 -6.80 -8.29 10.69
C ILE A 61 -5.67 -7.31 11.01
N THR A 62 -5.78 -6.66 12.16
CA THR A 62 -4.73 -5.76 12.64
C THR A 62 -3.40 -6.52 12.68
N PRO A 63 -2.34 -6.04 12.01
CA PRO A 63 -1.07 -6.75 11.99
C PRO A 63 -0.51 -6.88 13.40
N THR A 64 0.09 -8.04 13.67
CA THR A 64 0.91 -8.28 14.85
C THR A 64 2.36 -8.52 14.42
N LYS A 65 3.29 -8.56 15.38
CA LYS A 65 4.69 -8.91 15.09
C LYS A 65 4.87 -10.32 14.54
N ALA A 66 3.91 -11.21 14.78
CA ALA A 66 3.91 -12.59 14.29
C ALA A 66 3.75 -12.70 12.76
N GLY A 67 3.24 -11.64 12.13
CA GLY A 67 2.90 -11.64 10.71
C GLY A 67 1.56 -12.34 10.42
N VAL A 68 0.92 -11.90 9.33
CA VAL A 68 -0.39 -12.42 8.90
C VAL A 68 -0.29 -13.14 7.55
N GLY A 69 0.77 -12.90 6.77
CA GLY A 69 0.96 -13.52 5.46
C GLY A 69 0.01 -13.01 4.38
N LYS A 70 -0.48 -11.77 4.48
CA LYS A 70 -1.48 -11.21 3.56
C LYS A 70 -1.07 -11.35 2.09
N THR A 71 0.15 -10.95 1.74
CA THR A 71 0.63 -11.01 0.36
C THR A 71 0.80 -12.45 -0.14
N THR A 72 1.21 -13.38 0.73
CA THR A 72 1.22 -14.81 0.43
C THR A 72 -0.18 -15.32 0.10
N VAL A 73 -1.21 -14.87 0.83
CA VAL A 73 -2.61 -15.21 0.52
C VAL A 73 -3.08 -14.55 -0.78
N SER A 74 -2.71 -13.29 -1.04
CA SER A 74 -3.03 -12.61 -2.31
C SER A 74 -2.51 -13.39 -3.52
N ILE A 75 -1.24 -13.81 -3.46
CA ILE A 75 -0.61 -14.61 -4.52
C ILE A 75 -1.22 -16.00 -4.57
N GLY A 76 -1.36 -16.66 -3.41
CA GLY A 76 -1.96 -17.99 -3.27
C GLY A 76 -3.35 -18.07 -3.87
N LEU A 77 -4.20 -17.08 -3.61
CA LEU A 77 -5.54 -16.98 -4.20
C LEU A 77 -5.48 -16.91 -5.74
N ALA A 78 -4.56 -16.13 -6.31
CA ALA A 78 -4.39 -16.08 -7.75
C ALA A 78 -3.93 -17.45 -8.32
N LEU A 79 -3.01 -18.14 -7.63
CA LEU A 79 -2.60 -19.49 -8.00
C LEU A 79 -3.78 -20.47 -7.96
N GLY A 80 -4.53 -20.49 -6.85
CA GLY A 80 -5.69 -21.36 -6.64
C GLY A 80 -6.80 -21.12 -7.67
N LEU A 81 -7.10 -19.86 -8.00
CA LEU A 81 -8.08 -19.50 -9.03
C LEU A 81 -7.67 -20.04 -10.41
N ASN A 82 -6.39 -19.94 -10.79
CA ASN A 82 -5.89 -20.52 -12.04
C ASN A 82 -5.93 -22.06 -12.01
N LYS A 83 -5.68 -22.70 -10.86
CA LYS A 83 -5.80 -24.16 -10.70
C LYS A 83 -7.21 -24.69 -10.95
N ILE A 84 -8.23 -23.91 -10.58
CA ILE A 84 -9.64 -24.25 -10.85
C ILE A 84 -10.14 -23.70 -12.19
N GLY A 85 -9.22 -23.28 -13.09
CA GLY A 85 -9.54 -22.90 -14.46
C GLY A 85 -10.09 -21.48 -14.65
N LYS A 86 -9.95 -20.58 -13.66
CA LYS A 86 -10.29 -19.16 -13.81
C LYS A 86 -9.06 -18.37 -14.28
N ASN A 87 -9.25 -17.43 -15.21
CA ASN A 87 -8.18 -16.51 -15.60
C ASN A 87 -7.98 -15.45 -14.50
N ALA A 88 -6.98 -15.65 -13.64
CA ALA A 88 -6.72 -14.78 -12.50
C ALA A 88 -5.35 -14.11 -12.55
N ILE A 89 -5.32 -12.81 -12.23
CA ILE A 89 -4.13 -11.96 -12.23
C ILE A 89 -4.03 -11.25 -10.88
N VAL A 90 -2.82 -11.18 -10.32
CA VAL A 90 -2.56 -10.46 -9.06
C VAL A 90 -1.87 -9.12 -9.31
N ALA A 91 -2.30 -8.06 -8.63
CA ALA A 91 -1.72 -6.73 -8.70
C ALA A 91 -1.22 -6.28 -7.31
N LEU A 92 0.10 -6.13 -7.17
CA LEU A 92 0.82 -5.88 -5.92
C LEU A 92 1.64 -4.58 -5.98
N ARG A 93 2.14 -4.19 -4.81
CA ARG A 93 3.03 -3.04 -4.64
C ARG A 93 4.49 -3.44 -4.83
N GLU A 94 5.27 -2.53 -5.38
CA GLU A 94 6.72 -2.61 -5.33
C GLU A 94 7.21 -2.29 -3.90
N PRO A 95 8.11 -3.11 -3.33
CA PRO A 95 8.74 -2.76 -2.06
C PRO A 95 9.74 -1.62 -2.21
N SER A 96 9.81 -0.78 -1.17
CA SER A 96 10.92 0.16 -0.98
C SER A 96 12.23 -0.61 -0.75
N LEU A 97 13.32 -0.12 -1.35
CA LEU A 97 14.65 -0.70 -1.27
C LEU A 97 15.25 -0.53 0.14
N GLY A 98 15.08 0.64 0.77
CA GLY A 98 15.69 0.95 2.07
C GLY A 98 15.43 -0.11 3.17
N PRO A 99 14.18 -0.56 3.40
CA PRO A 99 13.85 -1.62 4.35
C PRO A 99 14.55 -2.97 4.15
N VAL A 100 14.93 -3.30 2.91
CA VAL A 100 15.61 -4.57 2.56
C VAL A 100 16.96 -4.69 3.27
N PHE A 101 17.67 -3.58 3.37
CA PHE A 101 18.97 -3.51 4.06
C PHE A 101 18.84 -3.34 5.58
N GLY A 102 17.62 -3.11 6.08
CA GLY A 102 17.32 -2.86 7.49
C GLY A 102 16.85 -4.09 8.24
N MET A 103 15.54 -4.35 8.22
CA MET A 103 14.86 -5.35 9.06
C MET A 103 13.95 -6.31 8.28
N LYS A 104 13.69 -6.09 6.99
CA LYS A 104 12.68 -6.86 6.23
C LYS A 104 13.31 -7.51 4.99
N GLY A 105 13.35 -8.83 4.94
CA GLY A 105 13.47 -9.56 3.68
C GLY A 105 12.10 -9.82 3.04
N GLY A 106 11.96 -9.57 1.74
CA GLY A 106 10.87 -10.04 0.87
C GLY A 106 9.47 -9.45 1.08
N ALA A 107 8.99 -8.62 0.14
CA ALA A 107 7.58 -8.19 0.07
C ALA A 107 6.77 -8.89 -1.04
N ALA A 108 7.35 -9.88 -1.72
CA ALA A 108 6.79 -10.53 -2.90
C ALA A 108 6.12 -11.88 -2.58
N GLY A 109 5.54 -12.05 -1.38
CA GLY A 109 4.96 -13.31 -0.92
C GLY A 109 5.91 -14.14 -0.07
N GLY A 110 5.70 -15.46 -0.04
CA GLY A 110 6.56 -16.38 0.70
C GLY A 110 6.22 -17.85 0.42
N GLY A 111 7.17 -18.75 0.67
CA GLY A 111 7.02 -20.18 0.43
C GLY A 111 6.77 -20.49 -1.05
N TYR A 112 5.78 -21.32 -1.36
CA TYR A 112 5.40 -21.63 -2.75
C TYR A 112 4.44 -20.62 -3.38
N ALA A 113 4.10 -19.54 -2.68
CA ALA A 113 3.28 -18.44 -3.20
C ALA A 113 4.09 -17.14 -3.22
N GLN A 114 4.97 -17.02 -4.21
CA GLN A 114 5.83 -15.85 -4.43
C GLN A 114 5.63 -15.26 -5.82
N VAL A 115 5.95 -13.96 -5.98
CA VAL A 115 6.17 -13.31 -7.28
C VAL A 115 7.66 -13.22 -7.56
N LEU A 116 8.06 -13.51 -8.79
CA LEU A 116 9.43 -13.69 -9.23
C LEU A 116 9.71 -12.86 -10.49
N PRO A 117 10.97 -12.43 -10.71
CA PRO A 117 12.17 -12.73 -9.92
C PRO A 117 12.32 -11.87 -8.65
N MET A 118 12.37 -12.51 -7.48
CA MET A 118 12.36 -11.85 -6.17
C MET A 118 13.54 -10.88 -5.96
N GLU A 119 14.74 -11.26 -6.42
CA GLU A 119 15.95 -10.44 -6.27
C GLU A 119 15.80 -9.09 -6.98
N ASN A 120 15.26 -9.07 -8.20
CA ASN A 120 15.02 -7.83 -8.93
C ASN A 120 13.93 -6.98 -8.25
N ILE A 121 12.83 -7.61 -7.84
CA ILE A 121 11.69 -6.92 -7.22
C ILE A 121 12.08 -6.21 -5.91
N ASN A 122 12.96 -6.82 -5.10
CA ASN A 122 13.40 -6.23 -3.84
C ASN A 122 14.53 -5.19 -3.98
N LEU A 123 15.11 -5.03 -5.18
CA LEU A 123 16.23 -4.11 -5.42
C LEU A 123 15.79 -2.96 -6.33
N HIS A 124 16.37 -2.86 -7.53
CA HIS A 124 16.13 -1.75 -8.44
C HIS A 124 14.94 -1.97 -9.37
N PHE A 125 14.45 -3.21 -9.44
CA PHE A 125 13.38 -3.67 -10.30
C PHE A 125 13.48 -3.10 -11.73
N THR A 126 12.51 -2.29 -12.13
CA THR A 126 12.46 -1.60 -13.44
C THR A 126 12.80 -0.10 -13.33
N GLY A 127 13.16 0.38 -12.14
CA GLY A 127 13.61 1.75 -11.90
C GLY A 127 12.53 2.74 -11.48
N ASP A 128 11.31 2.30 -11.19
CA ASP A 128 10.17 3.19 -10.89
C ASP A 128 10.42 4.05 -9.65
N PHE A 129 10.95 3.46 -8.56
CA PHE A 129 11.34 4.21 -7.38
C PHE A 129 12.49 5.19 -7.64
N HIS A 130 13.42 4.87 -8.56
CA HIS A 130 14.48 5.79 -8.97
C HIS A 130 13.93 6.97 -9.76
N ALA A 131 12.95 6.73 -10.64
CA ALA A 131 12.24 7.78 -11.37
C ALA A 131 11.52 8.73 -10.40
N VAL A 132 10.79 8.19 -9.41
CA VAL A 132 10.13 9.00 -8.37
C VAL A 132 11.14 9.79 -7.54
N THR A 133 12.26 9.17 -7.15
CA THR A 133 13.32 9.82 -6.36
C THR A 133 13.92 11.00 -7.14
N THR A 134 14.27 10.75 -8.41
CA THR A 134 14.86 11.75 -9.29
C THR A 134 13.87 12.89 -9.53
N ALA A 135 12.64 12.59 -9.93
CA ALA A 135 11.59 13.58 -10.16
C ALA A 135 11.32 14.46 -8.92
N HIS A 136 11.22 13.85 -7.74
CA HIS A 136 11.02 14.58 -6.48
C HIS A 136 12.17 15.53 -6.17
N ASN A 137 13.41 15.06 -6.29
CA ASN A 137 14.59 15.85 -5.97
C ASN A 137 14.88 16.91 -7.05
N THR A 138 14.49 16.68 -8.29
CA THR A 138 14.51 17.70 -9.35
C THR A 138 13.56 18.85 -9.03
N ILE A 139 12.34 18.57 -8.53
CA ILE A 139 11.44 19.63 -8.03
C ILE A 139 12.12 20.42 -6.90
N ALA A 140 12.72 19.74 -5.92
CA ALA A 140 13.39 20.40 -4.81
C ALA A 140 14.55 21.31 -5.28
N ALA A 141 15.38 20.83 -6.20
CA ALA A 141 16.49 21.60 -6.77
C ALA A 141 16.00 22.83 -7.57
N LEU A 142 14.95 22.67 -8.38
CA LEU A 142 14.37 23.76 -9.16
C LEU A 142 13.71 24.81 -8.27
N LEU A 143 13.03 24.38 -7.20
CA LEU A 143 12.41 25.27 -6.21
C LEU A 143 13.45 26.10 -5.45
N GLU A 144 14.55 25.48 -5.01
CA GLU A 144 15.64 26.19 -4.35
C GLU A 144 16.37 27.14 -5.30
N ASN A 145 16.61 26.73 -6.55
CA ASN A 145 17.15 27.63 -7.57
C ASN A 145 16.21 28.82 -7.79
N TYR A 146 14.91 28.60 -7.94
CA TYR A 146 13.94 29.69 -8.04
C TYR A 146 14.08 30.66 -6.87
N ASN A 147 14.02 30.16 -5.63
CA ASN A 147 14.08 31.00 -4.43
C ASN A 147 15.43 31.75 -4.30
N PHE A 148 16.54 31.14 -4.70
CA PHE A 148 17.85 31.79 -4.76
C PHE A 148 17.87 32.95 -5.76
N ARG A 149 17.27 32.78 -6.95
CA ARG A 149 17.27 33.81 -8.00
C ARG A 149 16.36 35.00 -7.68
N VAL A 150 15.27 34.77 -6.97
CA VAL A 150 14.31 35.83 -6.59
C VAL A 150 14.57 36.37 -5.18
N GLN A 151 15.68 36.01 -4.54
CA GLN A 151 16.01 36.43 -3.18
C GLN A 151 16.02 37.97 -3.07
N GLY A 152 15.36 38.50 -2.05
CA GLY A 152 15.25 39.94 -1.82
C GLY A 152 14.20 40.65 -2.67
N THR A 153 13.49 39.94 -3.54
CA THR A 153 12.33 40.45 -4.29
C THR A 153 11.02 40.07 -3.59
N GLY A 154 9.90 40.64 -4.04
CA GLY A 154 8.56 40.26 -3.57
C GLY A 154 8.14 38.82 -3.93
N ASP A 155 8.84 38.18 -4.87
CA ASP A 155 8.53 36.84 -5.37
C ASP A 155 9.16 35.71 -4.56
N ALA A 156 9.99 36.07 -3.56
CA ALA A 156 10.59 35.11 -2.63
C ALA A 156 9.52 34.39 -1.79
N LEU A 157 9.72 33.09 -1.58
CA LEU A 157 8.77 32.30 -0.80
C LEU A 157 8.91 32.60 0.70
N LYS A 158 7.76 32.70 1.37
CA LYS A 158 7.69 32.85 2.83
C LYS A 158 7.98 31.52 3.54
N GLN A 159 7.53 30.43 2.93
CA GLN A 159 7.64 29.09 3.49
C GLN A 159 7.82 28.08 2.38
N ILE A 160 8.78 27.18 2.55
CA ILE A 160 8.95 25.99 1.73
C ILE A 160 8.43 24.78 2.51
N LEU A 161 7.60 23.97 1.86
CA LEU A 161 7.02 22.74 2.41
C LEU A 161 7.67 21.49 1.82
N TRP A 162 8.13 21.58 0.57
CA TRP A 162 8.68 20.46 -0.17
C TRP A 162 10.05 20.06 0.38
N LYS A 163 10.17 18.78 0.75
CA LYS A 163 11.40 18.17 1.25
C LYS A 163 12.19 17.52 0.11
N ARG A 164 13.20 16.74 0.45
CA ARG A 164 13.86 15.79 -0.47
C ARG A 164 13.46 14.36 -0.13
N VAL A 165 13.79 13.42 -1.01
CA VAL A 165 13.62 11.99 -0.74
C VAL A 165 14.81 11.16 -1.15
N LEU A 166 14.97 10.02 -0.48
CA LEU A 166 15.95 8.99 -0.83
C LEU A 166 15.45 7.63 -0.37
N ASP A 167 15.59 6.59 -1.19
CA ASP A 167 15.06 5.25 -0.87
C ASP A 167 16.03 4.42 -0.02
N VAL A 168 16.46 4.99 1.10
CA VAL A 168 17.34 4.35 2.09
C VAL A 168 16.83 4.65 3.49
N ASN A 169 17.17 3.80 4.46
CA ASN A 169 16.82 4.03 5.87
C ASN A 169 17.88 4.90 6.57
N ASP A 170 17.83 6.21 6.39
CA ASP A 170 18.81 7.14 6.98
C ASP A 170 18.18 8.14 7.95
N ARG A 171 18.30 7.85 9.25
CA ARG A 171 17.77 8.72 10.32
C ARG A 171 18.47 10.08 10.41
N SER A 172 19.70 10.20 9.92
CA SER A 172 20.52 11.42 10.05
C SER A 172 20.04 12.52 9.11
N LEU A 173 19.33 12.16 8.03
CA LEU A 173 18.81 13.10 7.04
C LEU A 173 17.41 13.66 7.38
N ARG A 174 16.82 13.28 8.52
CA ARG A 174 15.47 13.74 8.94
C ARG A 174 15.37 15.25 9.06
N TYR A 175 16.43 15.88 9.58
CA TYR A 175 16.56 17.32 9.79
C TYR A 175 17.96 17.74 9.40
N ILE A 176 18.07 18.62 8.41
CA ILE A 176 19.34 19.13 7.91
C ILE A 176 19.25 20.63 7.68
N VAL A 177 20.40 21.27 7.45
CA VAL A 177 20.50 22.63 6.93
C VAL A 177 21.14 22.57 5.54
N THR A 178 20.53 23.22 4.56
CA THR A 178 21.02 23.28 3.16
C THR A 178 21.52 24.68 2.81
N GLY A 179 22.15 24.87 1.66
CA GLY A 179 22.53 26.20 1.16
C GLY A 179 23.70 26.88 1.90
N LEU A 180 24.54 26.10 2.58
CA LEU A 180 25.70 26.63 3.32
C LEU A 180 26.90 26.93 2.41
N GLY A 181 27.67 27.95 2.79
CA GLY A 181 28.86 28.40 2.07
C GLY A 181 28.56 29.49 1.01
N PRO A 182 29.53 30.37 0.69
CA PRO A 182 29.30 31.47 -0.24
C PRO A 182 28.92 30.98 -1.64
N GLY A 183 27.80 31.47 -2.18
CA GLY A 183 27.35 31.15 -3.55
C GLY A 183 26.63 29.81 -3.72
N ASN A 184 26.41 29.04 -2.64
CA ASN A 184 25.84 27.69 -2.69
C ASN A 184 24.33 27.61 -2.43
N GLY A 185 23.63 28.75 -2.34
CA GLY A 185 22.19 28.82 -2.08
C GLY A 185 21.84 29.69 -0.87
N ILE A 186 20.59 29.57 -0.40
CA ILE A 186 20.08 30.25 0.80
C ILE A 186 20.06 29.26 1.96
N PRO A 187 20.74 29.55 3.09
CA PRO A 187 20.67 28.71 4.28
C PRO A 187 19.24 28.51 4.78
N GLN A 188 18.81 27.24 4.87
CA GLN A 188 17.46 26.89 5.36
C GLN A 188 17.38 25.49 5.96
N GLU A 189 16.46 25.31 6.89
CA GLU A 189 16.08 23.98 7.41
C GLU A 189 15.41 23.15 6.31
N ALA A 190 15.79 21.89 6.20
CA ALA A 190 15.22 20.93 5.27
C ALA A 190 15.23 19.52 5.89
N GLY A 191 14.87 18.51 5.11
CA GLY A 191 14.96 17.11 5.50
C GLY A 191 14.69 16.17 4.35
N PHE A 192 14.91 14.88 4.61
CA PHE A 192 14.58 13.79 3.70
C PHE A 192 13.48 12.90 4.28
N ASP A 193 12.56 12.51 3.42
CA ASP A 193 11.64 11.40 3.65
C ASP A 193 12.07 10.19 2.78
N ILE A 194 11.63 8.97 3.10
CA ILE A 194 11.90 7.82 2.23
C ILE A 194 11.12 7.97 0.91
N THR A 195 11.63 7.49 -0.22
CA THR A 195 10.97 7.71 -1.53
C THR A 195 9.50 7.29 -1.57
N ALA A 196 9.15 6.18 -0.93
CA ALA A 196 7.77 5.71 -0.83
C ALA A 196 6.83 6.65 -0.05
N ALA A 197 7.36 7.63 0.69
CA ALA A 197 6.65 8.69 1.39
C ALA A 197 6.37 9.93 0.54
N SER A 198 6.99 10.01 -0.65
CA SER A 198 6.82 11.11 -1.61
C SER A 198 5.36 11.23 -2.05
N GLU A 199 4.88 12.47 -2.18
CA GLU A 199 3.59 12.72 -2.82
C GLU A 199 3.58 12.24 -4.28
N LEU A 200 4.71 12.31 -4.99
CA LEU A 200 4.82 11.77 -6.35
C LEU A 200 4.57 10.25 -6.40
N MET A 201 4.93 9.49 -5.36
CA MET A 201 4.58 8.08 -5.29
C MET A 201 3.06 7.88 -5.15
N ALA A 202 2.41 8.71 -4.33
CA ALA A 202 0.95 8.68 -4.20
C ALA A 202 0.25 9.10 -5.50
N ILE A 203 0.78 10.10 -6.20
CA ILE A 203 0.31 10.55 -7.51
C ILE A 203 0.44 9.43 -8.55
N LEU A 204 1.63 8.80 -8.68
CA LEU A 204 1.84 7.65 -9.57
C LEU A 204 0.80 6.55 -9.31
N CYS A 205 0.47 6.31 -8.04
CA CYS A 205 -0.47 5.27 -7.68
C CYS A 205 -1.95 5.63 -7.88
N LEU A 206 -2.29 6.92 -8.02
CA LEU A 206 -3.67 7.39 -8.17
C LEU A 206 -3.97 7.95 -9.57
N SER A 207 -2.95 8.12 -10.42
CA SER A 207 -3.12 8.59 -11.78
C SER A 207 -3.80 7.52 -12.64
N GLU A 208 -4.61 7.97 -13.61
CA GLU A 208 -5.28 7.07 -14.56
C GLU A 208 -4.53 6.94 -15.89
N ASP A 209 -3.81 7.99 -16.30
CA ASP A 209 -3.06 8.11 -17.53
C ASP A 209 -1.99 9.22 -17.40
N GLU A 210 -1.26 9.51 -18.48
CA GLU A 210 -0.20 10.52 -18.50
C GLU A 210 -0.73 11.95 -18.28
N ASP A 211 -1.91 12.27 -18.82
CA ASP A 211 -2.51 13.60 -18.68
C ASP A 211 -2.95 13.85 -17.22
N ASP A 212 -3.56 12.86 -16.57
CA ASP A 212 -3.90 12.92 -15.15
C ASP A 212 -2.65 12.98 -14.27
N LEU A 213 -1.60 12.21 -14.60
CA LEU A 213 -0.30 12.28 -13.93
C LEU A 213 0.26 13.70 -13.96
N ARG A 214 0.32 14.32 -15.14
CA ARG A 214 0.81 15.69 -15.31
C ARG A 214 -0.06 16.69 -14.54
N ARG A 215 -1.40 16.60 -14.66
CA ARG A 215 -2.34 17.47 -13.95
C ARG A 215 -2.13 17.40 -12.43
N ARG A 216 -1.91 16.20 -11.89
CA ARG A 216 -1.63 16.01 -10.46
C ARG A 216 -0.28 16.60 -10.06
N ILE A 217 0.76 16.41 -10.89
CA ILE A 217 2.09 17.01 -10.68
C ILE A 217 1.99 18.54 -10.64
N GLU A 218 1.26 19.15 -11.58
CA GLU A 218 1.04 20.61 -11.63
C GLU A 218 0.45 21.16 -10.32
N ASN A 219 -0.40 20.39 -9.66
CA ASN A 219 -1.10 20.76 -8.44
C ASN A 219 -0.34 20.50 -7.14
N ILE A 220 0.88 19.95 -7.19
CA ILE A 220 1.71 19.76 -5.99
C ILE A 220 2.00 21.11 -5.35
N LEU A 221 1.67 21.24 -4.07
CA LEU A 221 1.95 22.43 -3.25
C LEU A 221 3.39 22.40 -2.75
N LEU A 222 4.18 23.42 -3.13
CA LEU A 222 5.59 23.52 -2.78
C LEU A 222 5.85 24.46 -1.60
N GLY A 223 4.99 25.46 -1.41
CA GLY A 223 5.20 26.50 -0.40
C GLY A 223 4.13 27.58 -0.44
N TYR A 224 4.40 28.67 0.27
CA TYR A 224 3.55 29.86 0.29
C TYR A 224 4.38 31.11 -0.01
N LYS A 225 3.82 32.02 -0.81
CA LYS A 225 4.39 33.35 -1.09
C LYS A 225 4.26 34.27 0.13
N GLN A 226 4.89 35.46 0.07
CA GLN A 226 4.81 36.47 1.15
C GLN A 226 3.37 36.91 1.45
N ASN A 227 2.53 37.03 0.42
CA ASN A 227 1.11 37.38 0.53
C ASN A 227 0.23 36.22 1.05
N GLY A 228 0.80 35.04 1.30
CA GLY A 228 0.10 33.85 1.79
C GLY A 228 -0.52 32.98 0.70
N GLU A 229 -0.43 33.35 -0.57
CA GLU A 229 -0.91 32.51 -1.67
C GLU A 229 -0.10 31.22 -1.79
N PRO A 230 -0.74 30.09 -2.16
CA PRO A 230 -0.03 28.85 -2.44
C PRO A 230 0.90 29.00 -3.65
N PHE A 231 2.05 28.33 -3.61
CA PHE A 231 2.98 28.20 -4.73
C PHE A 231 3.12 26.73 -5.09
N THR A 232 2.82 26.40 -6.34
CA THR A 232 2.72 25.03 -6.86
C THR A 232 3.80 24.71 -7.90
N VAL A 233 3.91 23.45 -8.32
CA VAL A 233 4.77 23.06 -9.45
C VAL A 233 4.35 23.74 -10.75
N LYS A 234 3.05 24.01 -10.93
CA LYS A 234 2.55 24.79 -12.06
C LYS A 234 3.12 26.21 -12.07
N ASP A 235 3.13 26.88 -10.92
CA ASP A 235 3.70 28.23 -10.79
C ASP A 235 5.21 28.24 -11.03
N LEU A 236 5.91 27.16 -10.65
CA LEU A 236 7.32 26.97 -10.94
C LEU A 236 7.60 26.73 -12.44
N GLY A 237 6.59 26.32 -13.23
CA GLY A 237 6.67 26.15 -14.68
C GLY A 237 7.39 24.89 -15.15
N VAL A 238 7.52 23.86 -14.30
CA VAL A 238 8.40 22.69 -14.56
C VAL A 238 7.67 21.35 -14.67
N ALA A 239 6.35 21.34 -14.60
CA ALA A 239 5.56 20.09 -14.58
C ALA A 239 5.83 19.16 -15.77
N GLY A 240 6.04 19.71 -16.97
CA GLY A 240 6.37 18.92 -18.15
C GLY A 240 7.68 18.13 -17.99
N ALA A 241 8.72 18.76 -17.46
CA ALA A 241 10.02 18.10 -17.22
C ALA A 241 9.88 16.99 -16.16
N ILE A 242 9.10 17.22 -15.11
CA ILE A 242 8.83 16.21 -14.09
C ILE A 242 8.03 15.03 -14.66
N THR A 243 7.06 15.30 -15.54
CA THR A 243 6.28 14.25 -16.21
C THR A 243 7.18 13.39 -17.11
N VAL A 244 8.11 14.00 -17.85
CA VAL A 244 9.09 13.28 -18.68
C VAL A 244 9.95 12.33 -17.84
N LEU A 245 10.37 12.74 -16.63
CA LEU A 245 11.13 11.85 -15.72
C LEU A 245 10.30 10.65 -15.24
N MET A 246 8.97 10.74 -15.29
CA MET A 246 8.03 9.71 -14.86
C MET A 246 7.47 8.89 -16.04
N LYS A 247 7.83 9.24 -17.29
CA LYS A 247 7.24 8.69 -18.51
C LYS A 247 7.23 7.16 -18.53
N ASP A 248 8.38 6.52 -18.30
CA ASP A 248 8.44 5.05 -18.33
C ASP A 248 7.89 4.44 -17.04
N ALA A 249 7.99 5.18 -15.93
CA ALA A 249 7.55 4.74 -14.61
C ALA A 249 6.02 4.69 -14.46
N ILE A 250 5.24 5.26 -15.39
CA ILE A 250 3.78 5.16 -15.37
C ILE A 250 3.28 3.78 -15.83
N HIS A 251 4.08 3.06 -16.61
CA HIS A 251 3.71 1.78 -17.20
C HIS A 251 3.89 0.63 -16.18
N PRO A 252 2.83 -0.16 -15.90
CA PRO A 252 2.87 -1.22 -14.90
C PRO A 252 3.82 -2.34 -15.31
N ASN A 253 4.49 -2.94 -14.31
CA ASN A 253 5.48 -3.98 -14.55
C ASN A 253 4.83 -5.37 -14.49
N LEU A 254 4.88 -6.09 -15.60
CA LEU A 254 4.47 -7.50 -15.70
C LEU A 254 5.63 -8.41 -15.28
N VAL A 255 5.31 -9.31 -14.36
CA VAL A 255 6.14 -10.40 -13.84
C VAL A 255 5.27 -11.65 -13.68
N GLN A 256 5.75 -12.68 -12.98
CA GLN A 256 5.01 -13.93 -12.82
C GLN A 256 5.22 -14.57 -11.45
N THR A 257 4.33 -15.47 -11.06
CA THR A 257 4.45 -16.23 -9.80
C THR A 257 5.34 -17.47 -9.94
N THR A 258 5.52 -18.20 -8.84
CA THR A 258 6.08 -19.55 -8.78
C THR A 258 5.42 -20.56 -9.72
N GLU A 259 4.16 -20.36 -10.09
CA GLU A 259 3.44 -21.22 -11.06
C GLU A 259 3.26 -20.53 -12.42
N ASN A 260 4.01 -19.46 -12.68
CA ASN A 260 3.94 -18.64 -13.89
C ASN A 260 2.58 -17.94 -14.10
N THR A 261 1.80 -17.74 -13.03
CA THR A 261 0.61 -16.89 -13.06
C THR A 261 1.04 -15.44 -13.30
N PRO A 262 0.38 -14.69 -14.18
CA PRO A 262 0.70 -13.28 -14.41
C PRO A 262 0.52 -12.43 -13.15
N ALA A 263 1.47 -11.53 -12.91
CA ALA A 263 1.42 -10.61 -11.79
C ALA A 263 1.88 -9.22 -12.21
N PHE A 264 1.14 -8.19 -11.79
CA PHE A 264 1.56 -6.80 -11.94
C PHE A 264 2.13 -6.28 -10.62
N ILE A 265 3.31 -5.67 -10.67
CA ILE A 265 3.92 -4.95 -9.54
C ILE A 265 4.09 -3.51 -9.95
N HIS A 266 3.38 -2.58 -9.31
CA HIS A 266 3.48 -1.17 -9.70
C HIS A 266 3.06 -0.20 -8.59
N GLY A 267 3.97 0.74 -8.30
CA GLY A 267 3.79 1.72 -7.24
C GLY A 267 3.88 1.10 -5.84
N GLY A 268 4.21 1.91 -4.84
CA GLY A 268 4.41 1.43 -3.48
C GLY A 268 4.34 2.54 -2.44
N PRO A 269 3.20 3.25 -2.30
CA PRO A 269 3.08 4.34 -1.34
C PRO A 269 3.00 3.76 0.08
N PHE A 270 3.58 4.47 1.05
CA PHE A 270 3.48 4.06 2.46
C PHE A 270 2.03 4.07 2.93
N ALA A 271 1.53 2.93 3.44
CA ALA A 271 0.14 2.78 3.88
C ALA A 271 -0.24 3.60 5.13
N ASN A 272 0.74 4.22 5.81
CA ASN A 272 0.48 5.09 6.96
C ASN A 272 0.19 6.52 6.48
N ILE A 273 1.10 7.12 5.73
CA ILE A 273 1.07 8.52 5.25
C ILE A 273 0.46 8.70 3.85
N ALA A 274 0.05 7.61 3.23
CA ALA A 274 -0.68 7.56 1.97
C ALA A 274 -1.65 6.35 2.01
N HIS A 275 -2.29 6.05 0.88
CA HIS A 275 -3.36 5.07 0.80
C HIS A 275 -2.89 3.61 0.77
N GLY A 276 -1.60 3.34 0.55
CA GLY A 276 -1.04 2.00 0.79
C GLY A 276 -1.43 0.92 -0.20
N CYS A 277 -1.84 1.27 -1.42
CA CYS A 277 -2.25 0.33 -2.47
C CYS A 277 -1.26 0.37 -3.63
N ASN A 278 -1.27 -0.63 -4.50
CA ASN A 278 -0.62 -0.53 -5.81
C ASN A 278 -1.37 0.51 -6.67
N SER A 279 -0.77 0.88 -7.80
CA SER A 279 -1.38 1.87 -8.70
C SER A 279 -2.78 1.50 -9.22
N VAL A 280 -3.61 2.51 -9.49
CA VAL A 280 -4.87 2.37 -10.23
C VAL A 280 -4.63 1.75 -11.60
N ILE A 281 -3.62 2.23 -12.32
CA ILE A 281 -3.22 1.74 -13.64
C ILE A 281 -2.95 0.23 -13.62
N ALA A 282 -2.15 -0.30 -12.69
CA ALA A 282 -1.89 -1.75 -12.63
C ALA A 282 -3.13 -2.56 -12.29
N THR A 283 -4.02 -2.04 -11.44
CA THR A 283 -5.29 -2.72 -11.14
C THR A 283 -6.19 -2.75 -12.38
N LYS A 284 -6.36 -1.63 -13.11
CA LYS A 284 -7.14 -1.58 -14.36
C LYS A 284 -6.50 -2.41 -15.47
N MET A 285 -5.17 -2.45 -15.55
CA MET A 285 -4.43 -3.30 -16.49
C MET A 285 -4.68 -4.79 -16.20
N ALA A 286 -4.59 -5.22 -14.94
CA ALA A 286 -4.94 -6.58 -14.56
C ALA A 286 -6.42 -6.91 -14.89
N MET A 287 -7.33 -5.97 -14.67
CA MET A 287 -8.77 -6.12 -14.97
C MET A 287 -9.09 -6.12 -16.46
N THR A 288 -8.20 -5.59 -17.28
CA THR A 288 -8.31 -5.66 -18.75
C THR A 288 -8.02 -7.07 -19.27
N PHE A 289 -7.12 -7.81 -18.62
CA PHE A 289 -6.63 -9.10 -19.12
C PHE A 289 -7.01 -10.31 -18.24
N GLY A 290 -7.63 -10.09 -17.08
CA GLY A 290 -8.02 -11.12 -16.12
C GLY A 290 -9.49 -11.06 -15.74
N ASP A 291 -10.12 -12.23 -15.63
CA ASP A 291 -11.52 -12.35 -15.19
C ASP A 291 -11.66 -12.19 -13.67
N TYR A 292 -10.63 -12.58 -12.92
CA TYR A 292 -10.53 -12.41 -11.47
C TYR A 292 -9.24 -11.68 -11.14
N VAL A 293 -9.37 -10.49 -10.54
CA VAL A 293 -8.22 -9.66 -10.21
C VAL A 293 -8.07 -9.53 -8.73
N ILE A 294 -6.94 -10.01 -8.23
CA ILE A 294 -6.60 -9.97 -6.82
C ILE A 294 -5.70 -8.75 -6.61
N THR A 295 -6.08 -7.88 -5.69
CA THR A 295 -5.20 -6.80 -5.24
C THR A 295 -5.22 -6.71 -3.72
N GLU A 296 -4.35 -5.90 -3.13
CA GLU A 296 -4.26 -5.76 -1.68
C GLU A 296 -4.02 -4.32 -1.25
N ALA A 297 -4.30 -4.07 0.03
CA ALA A 297 -3.94 -2.82 0.70
C ALA A 297 -3.03 -3.08 1.92
N GLY A 298 -2.09 -2.17 2.16
CA GLY A 298 -1.14 -2.27 3.26
C GLY A 298 -1.82 -2.26 4.64
N PHE A 299 -1.18 -2.90 5.63
CA PHE A 299 -1.72 -3.08 6.99
C PHE A 299 -3.05 -3.88 7.05
N GLY A 300 -3.85 -3.67 8.10
CA GLY A 300 -5.16 -4.30 8.29
C GLY A 300 -6.29 -3.50 7.66
N ALA A 301 -7.53 -4.00 7.75
CA ALA A 301 -8.68 -3.39 7.10
C ALA A 301 -9.07 -2.01 7.65
N ASP A 302 -8.67 -1.69 8.88
CA ASP A 302 -8.85 -0.38 9.50
C ASP A 302 -8.08 0.74 8.78
N LEU A 303 -6.92 0.44 8.19
CA LEU A 303 -6.13 1.41 7.44
C LEU A 303 -6.16 1.11 5.94
N GLY A 304 -5.73 -0.08 5.55
CA GLY A 304 -5.56 -0.46 4.15
C GLY A 304 -6.88 -0.45 3.41
N ALA A 305 -7.84 -1.26 3.86
CA ALA A 305 -9.14 -1.37 3.19
C ALA A 305 -9.93 -0.05 3.26
N GLU A 306 -9.93 0.62 4.42
CA GLU A 306 -10.53 1.97 4.57
C GLU A 306 -10.02 2.94 3.50
N LYS A 307 -8.70 3.05 3.32
CA LYS A 307 -8.09 3.94 2.31
C LYS A 307 -8.28 3.43 0.89
N PHE A 308 -8.28 2.11 0.69
CA PHE A 308 -8.62 1.53 -0.60
C PHE A 308 -10.01 1.97 -1.04
N PHE A 309 -11.02 1.90 -0.17
CA PHE A 309 -12.38 2.33 -0.49
C PHE A 309 -12.50 3.86 -0.55
N ASN A 310 -12.17 4.56 0.54
CA ASN A 310 -12.44 6.00 0.65
C ASN A 310 -11.53 6.88 -0.22
N ILE A 311 -10.39 6.37 -0.69
CA ILE A 311 -9.45 7.12 -1.54
C ILE A 311 -9.34 6.47 -2.93
N LYS A 312 -8.84 5.23 -3.03
CA LYS A 312 -8.55 4.61 -4.34
C LYS A 312 -9.83 4.37 -5.15
N CYS A 313 -10.82 3.64 -4.61
CA CYS A 313 -12.10 3.39 -5.29
C CYS A 313 -12.88 4.67 -5.52
N ARG A 314 -12.93 5.57 -4.53
CA ARG A 314 -13.62 6.86 -4.66
C ARG A 314 -13.11 7.66 -5.86
N LYS A 315 -11.79 7.70 -6.08
CA LYS A 315 -11.18 8.46 -7.18
C LYS A 315 -11.22 7.76 -8.53
N SER A 316 -11.03 6.44 -8.53
CA SER A 316 -10.86 5.66 -9.78
C SER A 316 -12.15 5.00 -10.29
N GLY A 317 -13.22 5.04 -9.51
CA GLY A 317 -14.47 4.35 -9.81
C GLY A 317 -14.43 2.82 -9.63
N LEU A 318 -13.29 2.25 -9.21
CA LEU A 318 -13.14 0.80 -8.98
C LEU A 318 -14.13 0.28 -7.93
N ARG A 319 -14.76 -0.87 -8.22
CA ARG A 319 -15.76 -1.51 -7.34
C ARG A 319 -15.40 -2.98 -7.09
N PRO A 320 -14.79 -3.32 -5.94
CA PRO A 320 -14.54 -4.72 -5.61
C PRO A 320 -15.85 -5.49 -5.45
N LYS A 321 -15.90 -6.68 -6.07
CA LYS A 321 -17.01 -7.63 -5.92
C LYS A 321 -16.88 -8.51 -4.68
N LEU A 322 -15.70 -8.52 -4.05
CA LEU A 322 -15.45 -9.27 -2.83
C LEU A 322 -14.27 -8.67 -2.05
N SER A 323 -14.32 -8.76 -0.72
CA SER A 323 -13.16 -8.59 0.15
C SER A 323 -12.75 -9.91 0.80
N VAL A 324 -11.46 -10.23 0.82
CA VAL A 324 -10.89 -11.35 1.57
C VAL A 324 -10.16 -10.79 2.79
N ILE A 325 -10.47 -11.29 3.98
CA ILE A 325 -9.75 -10.92 5.20
C ILE A 325 -8.88 -12.08 5.69
N VAL A 326 -7.58 -11.83 5.77
CA VAL A 326 -6.60 -12.82 6.22
C VAL A 326 -6.48 -12.82 7.73
N VAL A 327 -6.49 -14.02 8.31
CA VAL A 327 -6.32 -14.28 9.75
C VAL A 327 -5.29 -15.40 9.99
N THR A 328 -4.70 -15.42 11.18
CA THR A 328 -3.82 -16.49 11.68
C THR A 328 -4.16 -16.77 13.14
N ALA A 329 -4.01 -18.01 13.61
CA ALA A 329 -4.24 -18.32 15.03
C ALA A 329 -3.29 -17.53 15.94
N GLN A 330 -2.00 -17.44 15.60
CA GLN A 330 -1.03 -16.64 16.36
C GLN A 330 -1.41 -15.15 16.44
N GLY A 331 -1.95 -14.56 15.37
CA GLY A 331 -2.41 -13.17 15.37
C GLY A 331 -3.61 -12.98 16.30
N LEU A 332 -4.60 -13.87 16.20
CA LEU A 332 -5.77 -13.84 17.08
C LEU A 332 -5.38 -14.05 18.55
N LYS A 333 -4.53 -15.03 18.85
CA LYS A 333 -3.98 -15.26 20.20
C LYS A 333 -3.34 -14.01 20.79
N MET A 334 -2.47 -13.32 20.04
CA MET A 334 -1.89 -12.04 20.47
C MET A 334 -2.97 -10.98 20.74
N HIS A 335 -3.99 -10.87 19.87
CA HIS A 335 -5.11 -9.96 20.09
C HIS A 335 -5.97 -10.31 21.31
N GLY A 336 -5.98 -11.57 21.74
CA GLY A 336 -6.63 -12.02 22.97
C GLY A 336 -5.77 -11.95 24.23
N GLY A 337 -4.51 -11.49 24.11
CA GLY A 337 -3.60 -11.28 25.23
C GLY A 337 -2.56 -12.38 25.44
N THR A 338 -2.45 -13.37 24.56
CA THR A 338 -1.38 -14.38 24.63
C THR A 338 -0.02 -13.70 24.41
N PRO A 339 0.98 -13.89 25.30
CA PRO A 339 2.29 -13.27 25.15
C PRO A 339 2.99 -13.68 23.86
N GLU A 340 3.74 -12.75 23.24
CA GLU A 340 4.43 -12.96 21.95
C GLU A 340 5.33 -14.21 21.92
N LYS A 341 5.95 -14.57 23.04
CA LYS A 341 6.80 -15.76 23.15
C LYS A 341 6.04 -17.09 23.14
N ASP A 342 4.74 -17.06 23.47
CA ASP A 342 3.91 -18.25 23.71
C ASP A 342 2.90 -18.51 22.58
N ILE A 343 2.76 -17.60 21.61
CA ILE A 343 1.72 -17.64 20.55
C ILE A 343 1.83 -18.83 19.59
N LYS A 344 2.94 -19.57 19.61
CA LYS A 344 3.11 -20.81 18.83
C LYS A 344 2.54 -22.04 19.56
N ALA A 345 2.31 -21.96 20.86
CA ALA A 345 1.63 -23.00 21.62
C ALA A 345 0.11 -22.88 21.44
N PRO A 346 -0.65 -23.98 21.56
CA PRO A 346 -2.11 -23.93 21.53
C PRO A 346 -2.67 -23.06 22.67
N ASP A 347 -3.55 -22.11 22.35
CA ASP A 347 -4.25 -21.27 23.34
C ASP A 347 -5.62 -20.85 22.80
N LEU A 348 -6.60 -21.73 22.99
CA LEU A 348 -7.96 -21.52 22.51
C LEU A 348 -8.65 -20.32 23.19
N ASN A 349 -8.31 -20.03 24.46
CA ASN A 349 -8.90 -18.90 25.19
C ASN A 349 -8.39 -17.56 24.64
N GLY A 350 -7.07 -17.46 24.42
CA GLY A 350 -6.46 -16.32 23.74
C GLY A 350 -7.05 -16.14 22.34
N LEU A 351 -7.15 -17.21 21.55
CA LEU A 351 -7.74 -17.15 20.20
C LEU A 351 -9.19 -16.64 20.24
N GLN A 352 -10.03 -17.20 21.11
CA GLN A 352 -11.44 -16.80 21.23
C GLN A 352 -11.62 -15.34 21.62
N LYS A 353 -10.81 -14.82 22.55
CA LYS A 353 -10.81 -13.38 22.89
C LYS A 353 -10.34 -12.52 21.71
N GLY A 354 -9.35 -13.02 20.96
CA GLY A 354 -8.82 -12.39 19.75
C GLY A 354 -9.83 -12.22 18.62
N LEU A 355 -10.86 -13.08 18.56
CA LEU A 355 -11.93 -12.98 17.56
C LEU A 355 -12.66 -11.64 17.58
N GLY A 356 -12.63 -10.90 18.70
CA GLY A 356 -13.16 -9.53 18.73
C GLY A 356 -12.48 -8.62 17.71
N ASN A 357 -11.17 -8.79 17.46
CA ASN A 357 -10.46 -8.01 16.43
C ASN A 357 -11.00 -8.33 15.02
N LEU A 358 -11.17 -9.62 14.70
CA LEU A 358 -11.78 -10.07 13.46
C LEU A 358 -13.21 -9.54 13.32
N GLU A 359 -14.02 -9.64 14.37
CA GLU A 359 -15.41 -9.16 14.41
C GLU A 359 -15.50 -7.67 14.04
N LYS A 360 -14.62 -6.84 14.61
CA LYS A 360 -14.59 -5.41 14.31
C LYS A 360 -14.24 -5.15 12.85
N HIS A 361 -13.29 -5.88 12.27
CA HIS A 361 -12.95 -5.74 10.85
C HIS A 361 -14.08 -6.22 9.92
N LEU A 362 -14.76 -7.32 10.27
CA LEU A 362 -15.94 -7.79 9.53
C LEU A 362 -17.05 -6.74 9.54
N SER A 363 -17.33 -6.13 10.70
CA SER A 363 -18.30 -5.03 10.83
C SER A 363 -17.90 -3.82 9.99
N ASN A 364 -16.62 -3.45 9.98
CA ASN A 364 -16.12 -2.35 9.16
C ASN A 364 -16.32 -2.64 7.66
N LEU A 365 -15.93 -3.82 7.17
CA LEU A 365 -16.12 -4.20 5.75
C LEU A 365 -17.61 -4.24 5.36
N ALA A 366 -18.46 -4.77 6.22
CA ALA A 366 -19.91 -4.76 6.02
C ALA A 366 -20.47 -3.34 5.91
N SER A 367 -19.93 -2.37 6.66
CA SER A 367 -20.34 -0.95 6.56
C SER A 367 -20.04 -0.32 5.19
N PHE A 368 -19.05 -0.85 4.46
CA PHE A 368 -18.75 -0.48 3.07
C PHE A 368 -19.62 -1.23 2.05
N GLY A 369 -20.55 -2.08 2.49
CA GLY A 369 -21.37 -2.93 1.61
C GLY A 369 -20.62 -4.12 1.03
N GLN A 370 -19.48 -4.51 1.63
CA GLN A 370 -18.64 -5.58 1.11
C GLN A 370 -19.08 -6.96 1.57
N SER A 371 -19.11 -7.90 0.63
CA SER A 371 -19.15 -9.33 0.92
C SER A 371 -17.75 -9.81 1.32
N VAL A 372 -17.67 -10.74 2.26
CA VAL A 372 -16.40 -11.14 2.88
C VAL A 372 -16.19 -12.65 2.86
N VAL A 373 -14.98 -13.08 2.50
CA VAL A 373 -14.43 -14.41 2.79
C VAL A 373 -13.29 -14.27 3.79
N VAL A 374 -13.32 -15.04 4.87
CA VAL A 374 -12.22 -15.13 5.84
C VAL A 374 -11.25 -16.22 5.37
N ALA A 375 -10.00 -15.83 5.13
CA ALA A 375 -8.91 -16.75 4.77
C ALA A 375 -8.04 -17.02 5.99
N PHE A 376 -8.11 -18.24 6.52
CA PHE A 376 -7.22 -18.67 7.60
C PHE A 376 -5.90 -19.16 7.01
N ASN A 377 -4.84 -18.36 7.16
CA ASN A 377 -3.52 -18.72 6.67
C ASN A 377 -2.83 -19.67 7.65
N LYS A 378 -2.78 -20.96 7.30
CA LYS A 378 -2.38 -22.06 8.19
C LYS A 378 -0.85 -22.11 8.39
N TYR A 379 -0.44 -22.19 9.64
CA TYR A 379 0.92 -22.51 10.06
C TYR A 379 1.03 -23.96 10.53
N ALA A 380 2.26 -24.50 10.54
CA ALA A 380 2.51 -25.90 10.89
C ALA A 380 2.17 -26.27 12.35
N PHE A 381 2.06 -25.27 13.23
CA PHE A 381 1.76 -25.45 14.66
C PHE A 381 0.31 -25.14 15.02
N ASP A 382 -0.51 -24.70 14.05
CA ASP A 382 -1.94 -24.47 14.30
C ASP A 382 -2.66 -25.81 14.47
N THR A 383 -3.54 -25.92 15.46
CA THR A 383 -4.32 -27.14 15.70
C THR A 383 -5.69 -27.08 15.01
N GLU A 384 -6.28 -28.24 14.73
CA GLU A 384 -7.61 -28.29 14.12
C GLU A 384 -8.66 -27.66 15.05
N GLU A 385 -8.53 -27.78 16.37
CA GLU A 385 -9.45 -27.13 17.32
C GLU A 385 -9.39 -25.59 17.23
N GLU A 386 -8.20 -25.02 17.04
CA GLU A 386 -8.03 -23.58 16.84
C GLU A 386 -8.63 -23.11 15.50
N ILE A 387 -8.45 -23.89 14.43
CA ILE A 387 -9.02 -23.61 13.11
C ILE A 387 -10.55 -23.70 13.16
N ASP A 388 -11.09 -24.76 13.77
CA ASP A 388 -12.52 -25.01 13.93
C ASP A 388 -13.22 -23.91 14.71
N ALA A 389 -12.56 -23.35 15.74
CA ALA A 389 -13.09 -22.22 16.50
C ALA A 389 -13.29 -20.97 15.62
N VAL A 390 -12.35 -20.67 14.72
CA VAL A 390 -12.50 -19.55 13.77
C VAL A 390 -13.56 -19.88 12.70
N ARG A 391 -13.58 -21.12 12.20
CA ARG A 391 -14.59 -21.57 11.22
C ARG A 391 -16.00 -21.38 11.79
N LYS A 392 -16.26 -21.93 12.98
CA LYS A 392 -17.54 -21.82 13.68
C LYS A 392 -17.94 -20.35 13.92
N PHE A 393 -16.99 -19.52 14.34
CA PHE A 393 -17.23 -18.08 14.52
C PHE A 393 -17.75 -17.39 13.24
N CYS A 394 -17.22 -17.79 12.07
CA CYS A 394 -17.63 -17.28 10.77
C CYS A 394 -19.00 -17.85 10.34
N GLU A 395 -19.19 -19.16 10.49
CA GLU A 395 -20.44 -19.86 10.16
C GLU A 395 -21.64 -19.33 10.94
N ASP A 396 -21.48 -19.11 12.25
CA ASP A 396 -22.50 -18.52 13.14
C ASP A 396 -22.94 -17.12 12.69
N ARG A 397 -22.15 -16.45 11.85
CA ARG A 397 -22.41 -15.11 11.29
C ARG A 397 -22.73 -15.14 9.78
N GLY A 398 -22.79 -16.33 9.17
CA GLY A 398 -23.02 -16.49 7.73
C GLY A 398 -21.89 -15.93 6.86
N VAL A 399 -20.68 -15.84 7.40
CA VAL A 399 -19.48 -15.39 6.67
C VAL A 399 -18.72 -16.61 6.13
N SER A 400 -18.37 -16.59 4.85
CA SER A 400 -17.60 -17.67 4.24
C SER A 400 -16.20 -17.77 4.84
N PHE A 401 -15.73 -18.99 5.06
CA PHE A 401 -14.42 -19.30 5.62
C PHE A 401 -13.70 -20.31 4.74
N ALA A 402 -12.39 -20.16 4.58
CA ALA A 402 -11.54 -21.16 3.94
C ALA A 402 -10.16 -21.22 4.61
N VAL A 403 -9.60 -22.43 4.68
CA VAL A 403 -8.19 -22.62 5.06
C VAL A 403 -7.30 -22.39 3.83
N ASN A 404 -6.17 -21.71 4.04
CA ASN A 404 -5.17 -21.45 3.02
C ASN A 404 -3.81 -22.04 3.43
N GLU A 405 -3.28 -22.92 2.58
CA GLU A 405 -1.98 -23.58 2.73
C GLU A 405 -1.01 -23.21 1.60
N ALA A 406 -1.26 -22.11 0.87
CA ALA A 406 -0.46 -21.73 -0.30
C ALA A 406 1.03 -21.50 0.00
N PHE A 407 1.39 -21.13 1.23
CA PHE A 407 2.79 -21.04 1.65
C PHE A 407 3.54 -22.38 1.47
N THR A 408 2.89 -23.51 1.76
CA THR A 408 3.52 -24.83 1.73
C THR A 408 3.20 -25.64 0.48
N LYS A 409 2.04 -25.39 -0.14
CA LYS A 409 1.49 -26.19 -1.25
C LYS A 409 1.23 -25.41 -2.54
N GLY A 410 1.59 -24.13 -2.62
CA GLY A 410 1.32 -23.29 -3.80
C GLY A 410 -0.17 -23.19 -4.11
N GLY A 411 -0.53 -23.20 -5.39
CA GLY A 411 -1.92 -23.14 -5.85
C GLY A 411 -2.80 -24.27 -5.35
N ASP A 412 -2.24 -25.48 -5.17
CA ASP A 412 -3.00 -26.63 -4.65
C ASP A 412 -3.46 -26.38 -3.21
N GLY A 413 -2.69 -25.62 -2.42
CA GLY A 413 -3.04 -25.20 -1.07
C GLY A 413 -4.05 -24.06 -0.98
N ALA A 414 -4.47 -23.49 -2.11
CA ALA A 414 -5.40 -22.36 -2.18
C ALA A 414 -6.69 -22.68 -2.94
N ILE A 415 -6.91 -23.93 -3.36
CA ILE A 415 -8.12 -24.36 -4.09
C ILE A 415 -9.39 -24.10 -3.26
N GLU A 416 -9.43 -24.49 -1.99
CA GLU A 416 -10.59 -24.26 -1.10
C GLU A 416 -10.94 -22.76 -1.02
N LEU A 417 -9.92 -21.91 -0.85
CA LEU A 417 -10.10 -20.46 -0.82
C LEU A 417 -10.61 -19.94 -2.17
N ALA A 418 -10.06 -20.40 -3.29
CA ALA A 418 -10.48 -20.00 -4.62
C ALA A 418 -11.94 -20.39 -4.91
N GLU A 419 -12.34 -21.61 -4.57
CA GLU A 419 -13.72 -22.09 -4.70
C GLU A 419 -14.68 -21.24 -3.87
N LYS A 420 -14.33 -20.92 -2.62
CA LYS A 420 -15.13 -20.06 -1.75
C LYS A 420 -15.24 -18.63 -2.25
N VAL A 421 -14.17 -18.09 -2.85
CA VAL A 421 -14.17 -16.77 -3.49
C VAL A 421 -15.10 -16.75 -4.71
N VAL A 422 -15.01 -17.75 -5.60
CA VAL A 422 -15.90 -17.88 -6.76
C VAL A 422 -17.35 -18.01 -6.31
N GLU A 423 -17.63 -18.91 -5.36
CA GLU A 423 -18.96 -19.11 -4.79
C GLU A 423 -19.54 -17.81 -4.20
N ALA A 424 -18.73 -17.07 -3.45
CA ALA A 424 -19.16 -15.80 -2.84
C ALA A 424 -19.48 -14.74 -3.90
N ILE A 425 -18.66 -14.61 -4.94
CA ILE A 425 -18.89 -13.65 -6.03
C ILE A 425 -20.15 -14.01 -6.83
N GLU A 426 -20.38 -15.29 -7.10
CA GLU A 426 -21.54 -15.74 -7.90
C GLU A 426 -22.86 -15.63 -7.12
N LYS A 427 -22.86 -15.97 -5.82
CA LYS A 427 -24.10 -16.03 -5.01
C LYS A 427 -24.40 -14.73 -4.26
N ARG A 428 -23.37 -14.04 -3.78
CA ARG A 428 -23.48 -12.89 -2.87
C ARG A 428 -22.36 -11.88 -3.13
N PRO A 429 -22.24 -11.31 -4.34
CA PRO A 429 -21.22 -10.29 -4.60
C PRO A 429 -21.43 -9.07 -3.69
N SER A 430 -20.36 -8.30 -3.47
CA SER A 430 -20.45 -7.01 -2.77
C SER A 430 -21.53 -6.14 -3.38
N GLY A 431 -22.27 -5.43 -2.53
CA GLY A 431 -23.26 -4.46 -2.95
C GLY A 431 -22.64 -3.15 -3.44
N GLU A 432 -23.46 -2.11 -3.54
CA GLU A 432 -22.96 -0.76 -3.80
C GLU A 432 -21.94 -0.34 -2.73
N LEU A 433 -20.81 0.21 -3.18
CA LEU A 433 -19.75 0.67 -2.30
C LEU A 433 -20.23 1.89 -1.51
N LYS A 434 -20.38 1.74 -0.19
CA LYS A 434 -20.79 2.81 0.72
C LYS A 434 -19.57 3.43 1.39
N PHE A 435 -19.32 4.70 1.13
CA PHE A 435 -18.20 5.37 1.78
C PHE A 435 -18.49 5.78 3.22
N THR A 436 -17.44 5.90 4.04
CA THR A 436 -17.56 6.29 5.46
C THR A 436 -18.06 7.73 5.64
N TYR A 437 -17.85 8.57 4.62
CA TYR A 437 -18.19 9.99 4.62
C TYR A 437 -18.57 10.48 3.22
N SER A 438 -19.32 11.59 3.18
CA SER A 438 -19.75 12.26 1.95
C SER A 438 -18.63 13.14 1.39
N ASP A 439 -18.61 13.36 0.07
CA ASP A 439 -17.70 14.34 -0.56
C ASP A 439 -17.95 15.76 -0.06
N LYS A 440 -19.19 16.07 0.36
CA LYS A 440 -19.60 17.38 0.87
C LYS A 440 -19.13 17.65 2.30
N ASP A 441 -18.80 16.61 3.05
CA ASP A 441 -18.31 16.75 4.42
C ASP A 441 -16.98 17.53 4.44
N ASP A 442 -16.79 18.36 5.45
CA ASP A 442 -15.50 19.01 5.71
C ASP A 442 -14.47 18.01 6.28
N ILE A 443 -13.21 18.44 6.35
CA ILE A 443 -12.09 17.59 6.80
C ILE A 443 -12.30 17.07 8.23
N GLU A 444 -12.76 17.92 9.15
CA GLU A 444 -12.95 17.54 10.55
C GLU A 444 -14.06 16.50 10.71
N THR A 445 -15.16 16.66 9.99
CA THR A 445 -16.27 15.72 9.94
C THR A 445 -15.82 14.38 9.38
N LYS A 446 -15.02 14.39 8.31
CA LYS A 446 -14.44 13.17 7.72
C LYS A 446 -13.55 12.43 8.71
N ILE A 447 -12.64 13.14 9.38
CA ILE A 447 -11.77 12.57 10.43
C ILE A 447 -12.63 11.93 11.54
N ASN A 448 -13.65 12.64 12.02
CA ASN A 448 -14.56 12.14 13.06
C ASN A 448 -15.31 10.88 12.63
N LYS A 449 -15.84 10.84 11.40
CA LYS A 449 -16.54 9.67 10.87
C LYS A 449 -15.63 8.44 10.79
N ILE A 450 -14.42 8.59 10.27
CA ILE A 450 -13.44 7.48 10.25
C ILE A 450 -13.11 7.03 11.67
N ALA A 451 -12.77 7.97 12.56
CA ALA A 451 -12.36 7.64 13.92
C ALA A 451 -13.46 6.90 14.71
N LYS A 452 -14.71 7.35 14.61
CA LYS A 452 -15.83 6.76 15.35
C LYS A 452 -16.30 5.45 14.71
N HIS A 453 -16.48 5.42 13.40
CA HIS A 453 -17.10 4.27 12.73
C HIS A 453 -16.10 3.15 12.44
N ILE A 454 -14.89 3.48 11.97
CA ILE A 454 -13.87 2.49 11.61
C ILE A 454 -13.06 2.07 12.84
N TYR A 455 -12.58 3.02 13.64
CA TYR A 455 -11.71 2.71 14.78
C TYR A 455 -12.45 2.44 16.08
N GLY A 456 -13.67 2.97 16.24
CA GLY A 456 -14.39 2.89 17.52
C GLY A 456 -13.89 3.89 18.57
N ALA A 457 -13.28 5.00 18.13
CA ALA A 457 -12.90 6.09 19.03
C ALA A 457 -14.15 6.77 19.62
N GLN A 458 -14.04 7.28 20.85
CA GLN A 458 -15.10 8.06 21.48
C GLN A 458 -15.21 9.45 20.84
N ASP A 459 -14.08 10.13 20.68
CA ASP A 459 -13.97 11.45 20.07
C ASP A 459 -12.60 11.65 19.37
N VAL A 460 -12.48 12.79 18.71
CA VAL A 460 -11.24 13.26 18.07
C VAL A 460 -10.82 14.55 18.74
N VAL A 461 -9.54 14.68 19.04
CA VAL A 461 -8.95 15.89 19.61
C VAL A 461 -7.92 16.44 18.64
N LEU A 462 -8.10 17.67 18.19
CA LEU A 462 -7.16 18.35 17.30
C LEU A 462 -6.13 19.16 18.10
N SER A 463 -4.86 19.08 17.72
CA SER A 463 -3.82 19.98 18.23
C SER A 463 -4.02 21.41 17.71
N GLU A 464 -3.38 22.39 18.34
CA GLU A 464 -3.35 23.77 17.83
C GLU A 464 -2.78 23.85 16.40
N THR A 465 -1.77 23.03 16.10
CA THR A 465 -1.16 22.95 14.76
C THR A 465 -2.18 22.45 13.73
N ALA A 466 -2.92 21.38 14.07
CA ALA A 466 -3.96 20.84 13.21
C ALA A 466 -5.10 21.84 13.00
N ILE A 467 -5.54 22.56 14.06
CA ILE A 467 -6.58 23.59 13.98
C ILE A 467 -6.13 24.75 13.07
N LYS A 468 -4.88 25.21 13.18
CA LYS A 468 -4.35 26.26 12.30
C LYS A 468 -4.40 25.85 10.83
N LYS A 469 -4.00 24.61 10.50
CA LYS A 469 -4.07 24.09 9.13
C LYS A 469 -5.50 23.86 8.66
N LEU A 470 -6.40 23.43 9.53
CA LEU A 470 -7.81 23.30 9.19
C LEU A 470 -8.41 24.66 8.80
N LYS A 471 -8.08 25.74 9.52
CA LYS A 471 -8.48 27.11 9.15
C LYS A 471 -7.93 27.57 7.80
N MET A 472 -6.72 27.12 7.43
CA MET A 472 -6.15 27.40 6.10
C MET A 472 -6.88 26.64 4.98
N ILE A 473 -7.44 25.47 5.29
CA ILE A 473 -8.17 24.63 4.34
C ILE A 473 -9.63 25.12 4.16
N GLN A 474 -10.23 25.68 5.21
CA GLN A 474 -11.62 26.17 5.17
C GLN A 474 -11.87 27.16 4.04
N ASN A 475 -13.01 27.02 3.37
CA ASN A 475 -13.43 27.84 2.22
C ASN A 475 -12.49 27.77 1.00
N THR A 476 -11.62 26.77 0.93
CA THR A 476 -10.81 26.47 -0.27
C THR A 476 -11.34 25.21 -0.95
N ASN A 477 -10.85 24.94 -2.16
CA ASN A 477 -11.11 23.67 -2.86
C ASN A 477 -10.53 22.44 -2.12
N LEU A 478 -9.64 22.63 -1.14
CA LEU A 478 -9.04 21.56 -0.35
C LEU A 478 -10.00 20.98 0.70
N GLU A 479 -11.02 21.75 1.12
CA GLU A 479 -11.92 21.38 2.23
C GLU A 479 -12.69 20.09 1.97
N LYS A 480 -12.92 19.77 0.70
CA LYS A 480 -13.71 18.62 0.26
C LYS A 480 -12.85 17.42 -0.12
N MET A 481 -11.53 17.48 0.06
CA MET A 481 -10.66 16.34 -0.20
C MET A 481 -10.96 15.15 0.73
N PRO A 482 -10.71 13.91 0.28
CA PRO A 482 -10.62 12.73 1.14
C PRO A 482 -9.59 12.89 2.25
N VAL A 483 -9.74 12.10 3.31
CA VAL A 483 -8.82 12.07 4.46
C VAL A 483 -8.08 10.75 4.52
N CYS A 484 -6.77 10.81 4.69
CA CYS A 484 -5.89 9.68 4.99
C CYS A 484 -5.42 9.78 6.45
N ILE A 485 -6.04 9.03 7.36
CA ILE A 485 -5.57 9.01 8.75
C ILE A 485 -4.30 8.17 8.87
N ALA A 486 -3.33 8.75 9.55
CA ALA A 486 -1.97 8.28 9.61
C ALA A 486 -1.65 7.97 11.08
N LYS A 487 -1.91 6.73 11.49
CA LYS A 487 -1.76 6.20 12.87
C LYS A 487 -0.92 4.92 12.87
N THR A 488 -0.65 4.38 14.06
CA THR A 488 -0.08 3.03 14.19
C THR A 488 -0.96 1.98 13.51
N GLN A 489 -0.31 1.02 12.86
CA GLN A 489 -0.97 -0.14 12.28
C GLN A 489 -1.30 -1.24 13.30
N TYR A 490 -0.74 -1.19 14.51
CA TYR A 490 -0.81 -2.29 15.48
C TYR A 490 -2.05 -2.26 16.39
N SER A 491 -2.87 -1.22 16.30
CA SER A 491 -4.09 -1.05 17.09
C SER A 491 -5.13 -0.25 16.31
N PHE A 492 -6.41 -0.42 16.63
CA PHE A 492 -7.46 0.52 16.20
C PHE A 492 -7.22 1.93 16.79
N SER A 493 -6.59 2.03 17.95
CA SER A 493 -6.20 3.30 18.57
C SER A 493 -4.89 3.88 18.00
N ALA A 494 -4.40 4.96 18.59
CA ALA A 494 -3.06 5.48 18.33
C ALA A 494 -1.95 4.86 19.21
N ASP A 495 -2.30 3.97 20.15
CA ASP A 495 -1.33 3.24 20.99
C ASP A 495 -1.01 1.87 20.38
N PRO A 496 0.24 1.61 19.95
CA PRO A 496 0.62 0.34 19.34
C PRO A 496 0.54 -0.87 20.29
N ASN A 497 0.47 -0.67 21.61
CA ASN A 497 0.43 -1.75 22.59
C ASN A 497 -1.00 -2.19 22.93
N TRP A 498 -2.01 -1.47 22.45
CA TRP A 498 -3.40 -1.76 22.74
C TRP A 498 -3.98 -2.76 21.72
N TYR A 499 -3.62 -4.04 21.91
CA TYR A 499 -4.10 -5.17 21.13
C TYR A 499 -5.62 -5.43 21.34
N GLY A 500 -6.17 -6.41 20.63
CA GLY A 500 -7.61 -6.68 20.59
C GLY A 500 -8.41 -5.58 19.86
N VAL A 501 -9.49 -5.12 20.50
CA VAL A 501 -10.33 -4.00 20.04
C VAL A 501 -10.26 -2.90 21.10
N ALA A 502 -9.53 -1.84 20.80
CA ALA A 502 -9.48 -0.67 21.67
C ALA A 502 -10.87 -0.03 21.79
N LYS A 503 -11.23 0.41 23.00
CA LYS A 503 -12.53 1.03 23.31
C LYS A 503 -12.32 2.33 24.10
N ASP A 504 -13.30 3.22 24.02
CA ASP A 504 -13.38 4.45 24.83
C ASP A 504 -12.13 5.35 24.77
N PHE A 505 -11.38 5.29 23.67
CA PHE A 505 -10.18 6.09 23.47
C PHE A 505 -10.46 7.36 22.67
N ARG A 506 -9.64 8.38 22.92
CA ARG A 506 -9.65 9.64 22.17
C ARG A 506 -8.56 9.62 21.10
N LEU A 507 -8.90 9.92 19.86
CA LEU A 507 -7.90 9.99 18.79
C LEU A 507 -7.34 11.42 18.69
N LYS A 508 -6.08 11.61 19.09
CA LYS A 508 -5.41 12.90 18.98
C LYS A 508 -4.78 13.08 17.59
N ILE A 509 -5.19 14.10 16.85
CA ILE A 509 -4.56 14.53 15.59
C ILE A 509 -3.54 15.61 15.89
N ASN A 510 -2.27 15.30 15.66
CA ASN A 510 -1.15 16.17 15.94
C ASN A 510 -0.90 17.19 14.83
N ASP A 511 -1.17 16.81 13.58
CA ASP A 511 -0.92 17.67 12.41
C ASP A 511 -1.78 17.25 11.21
N LEU A 512 -1.94 18.15 10.24
CA LEU A 512 -2.51 17.89 8.92
C LEU A 512 -1.45 18.12 7.84
N VAL A 513 -1.33 17.23 6.85
CA VAL A 513 -0.49 17.47 5.67
C VAL A 513 -1.38 17.60 4.44
N ILE A 514 -1.20 18.69 3.71
CA ILE A 514 -1.94 18.97 2.48
C ILE A 514 -1.17 18.31 1.33
N ASN A 515 -1.71 17.22 0.79
CA ASN A 515 -1.18 16.63 -0.44
C ASN A 515 -2.14 16.98 -1.58
N GLN A 516 -1.97 18.19 -2.13
CA GLN A 516 -2.89 18.75 -3.12
C GLN A 516 -2.84 18.01 -4.47
N GLY A 517 -1.66 17.54 -4.90
CA GLY A 517 -1.50 16.81 -6.16
C GLY A 517 -2.05 15.39 -6.10
N SER A 518 -1.85 14.69 -4.98
CA SER A 518 -2.50 13.38 -4.74
C SER A 518 -3.97 13.50 -4.28
N GLU A 519 -4.43 14.73 -4.04
CA GLU A 519 -5.80 15.12 -3.75
C GLU A 519 -6.39 14.43 -2.50
N PHE A 520 -5.64 14.40 -1.40
CA PHE A 520 -6.14 14.01 -0.08
C PHE A 520 -5.38 14.74 1.06
N ILE A 521 -6.01 14.85 2.23
CA ILE A 521 -5.40 15.41 3.44
C ILE A 521 -4.92 14.28 4.34
N VAL A 522 -3.66 14.32 4.77
CA VAL A 522 -3.13 13.36 5.75
C VAL A 522 -3.36 13.88 7.16
N ALA A 523 -4.11 13.15 7.97
CA ALA A 523 -4.32 13.48 9.39
C ALA A 523 -3.41 12.63 10.26
N ILE A 524 -2.38 13.24 10.86
CA ILE A 524 -1.34 12.53 11.61
C ILE A 524 -1.78 12.32 13.05
N ALA A 525 -1.97 11.05 13.45
CA ALA A 525 -2.25 10.64 14.82
C ALA A 525 -1.04 9.91 15.41
N GLY A 526 -0.50 10.42 16.52
CA GLY A 526 0.72 9.90 17.15
C GLY A 526 2.02 10.42 16.54
N GLN A 527 3.15 9.81 16.92
CA GLN A 527 4.46 10.10 16.32
C GLN A 527 4.66 9.22 15.08
N MET A 528 5.01 9.84 13.96
CA MET A 528 5.14 9.15 12.69
C MET A 528 6.49 9.42 12.05
N MET A 529 7.16 8.35 11.65
CA MET A 529 8.46 8.42 10.98
C MET A 529 8.27 8.25 9.47
N ARG A 530 8.58 9.31 8.72
CA ARG A 530 8.61 9.28 7.24
C ARG A 530 9.97 8.86 6.68
N MET A 531 11.01 8.85 7.52
CA MET A 531 12.34 8.34 7.21
C MET A 531 12.74 7.29 8.27
N PRO A 532 12.73 5.99 7.96
CA PRO A 532 13.13 4.94 8.89
C PRO A 532 14.61 5.04 9.23
N GLY A 533 15.02 4.45 10.35
CA GLY A 533 16.44 4.27 10.67
C GLY A 533 16.81 2.80 10.57
N LEU A 534 18.09 2.52 10.29
CA LEU A 534 18.64 1.17 10.41
C LEU A 534 18.63 0.69 11.88
N PRO A 535 18.48 -0.63 12.12
CA PRO A 535 18.61 -1.24 13.45
C PRO A 535 20.09 -1.33 13.86
N ALA A 536 20.35 -1.78 15.10
CA ALA A 536 21.72 -2.00 15.59
C ALA A 536 22.47 -3.11 14.82
N ASP A 537 21.75 -4.15 14.40
CA ASP A 537 22.25 -5.21 13.51
C ASP A 537 21.47 -5.22 12.19
N PRO A 538 21.89 -4.47 11.17
CA PRO A 538 21.18 -4.39 9.90
C PRO A 538 21.40 -5.63 9.03
N GLN A 539 20.36 -6.02 8.28
CA GLN A 539 20.43 -7.11 7.31
C GLN A 539 21.55 -6.92 6.28
N ALA A 540 21.92 -5.67 5.99
CA ALA A 540 23.04 -5.31 5.12
C ALA A 540 24.36 -6.03 5.44
N LYS A 541 24.63 -6.41 6.70
CA LYS A 541 25.84 -7.17 7.07
C LYS A 541 25.85 -8.61 6.55
N ARG A 542 24.70 -9.12 6.11
CA ARG A 542 24.48 -10.49 5.67
C ARG A 542 24.22 -10.58 4.17
N ILE A 543 24.09 -9.45 3.49
CA ILE A 543 23.86 -9.39 2.04
C ILE A 543 25.21 -9.42 1.33
N ASP A 544 25.39 -10.36 0.40
CA ASP A 544 26.62 -10.51 -0.38
C ASP A 544 26.34 -11.14 -1.76
N ILE A 545 27.35 -11.19 -2.63
CA ILE A 545 27.33 -11.91 -3.90
C ILE A 545 28.30 -13.09 -3.81
N VAL A 546 27.75 -14.31 -3.83
CA VAL A 546 28.51 -15.56 -3.77
C VAL A 546 28.30 -16.31 -5.08
N ASN A 547 29.39 -16.56 -5.82
CA ASN A 547 29.36 -17.24 -7.13
C ASN A 547 28.42 -16.57 -8.17
N GLY A 548 28.21 -15.26 -8.07
CA GLY A 548 27.32 -14.50 -8.95
C GLY A 548 25.84 -14.53 -8.53
N GLU A 549 25.51 -15.14 -7.39
CA GLU A 549 24.16 -15.15 -6.81
C GLU A 549 24.10 -14.28 -5.55
N ILE A 550 22.96 -13.61 -5.31
CA ILE A 550 22.79 -12.72 -4.14
C ILE A 550 22.39 -13.54 -2.92
N GLU A 551 23.17 -13.50 -1.84
CA GLU A 551 22.80 -14.12 -0.56
C GLU A 551 22.32 -13.07 0.45
N GLY A 552 21.49 -13.49 1.42
CA GLY A 552 21.06 -12.66 2.54
C GLY A 552 19.96 -11.62 2.25
N LEU A 553 19.34 -11.61 1.07
CA LEU A 553 18.26 -10.67 0.71
C LEU A 553 16.87 -11.04 1.30
N SER A 554 16.69 -12.29 1.72
CA SER A 554 15.44 -12.83 2.29
C SER A 554 15.71 -13.89 3.34
#